data_AF-A0A9D0W1C0-F1
#
_entry.id   AF-A0A9D0W1C0-F1
#
_cell.length_a   1.000
_cell.length_b   1.000
_cell.length_c   1.000
_cell.angle_alpha   90.00
_cell.angle_beta   90.00
_cell.angle_gamma   90.00
#
_symmetry.space_group_name_H-M   'P 1'
#
loop_
_entity.id
_entity.type
_entity.pdbx_description
1 polymer ?
#
loop_
_entity_poly.entity_id
_entity_poly.type
_entity_poly.pdbx_seq_one_letter_code
_entity_poly.pdbx_strand_id
1 'polypeptide(L)'
;MTRTMTKTGAGQWATLIALVLLVQFLSACVAVQSFPVSARAGDTVMLAVGSPDGMNKGNTSATFTPGGGGSAVPLPIRSIFKLYPDKTSAAWLDSGALGVENDTGHGPWTTIVALDLPTTLPTGPGAVQITTGAVYPPPPARNINDTTLTLEILPGSGSPAPFTYELAANLPVAGDLTQLEPGRRLVVKPVFTGTGTTTYGAIEVRINIPFLDQIGADNVRVVIDDKIELTSSSRRIQYTWSVQGTDLVVFFISPTGGLDYSQAHFSIISANIMSLIDAALLDVNTLSPVATYFDVNGNAVGATHVFTINEET
;
A
#
# COMPACT_ATOMS: atom_id res chain seq x y z
N MET A 1 -63.67 -47.59 18.84
CA MET A 1 -62.74 -46.97 17.87
C MET A 1 -62.13 -45.76 18.54
N THR A 2 -61.05 -45.96 19.27
CA THR A 2 -60.45 -44.94 20.15
C THR A 2 -59.18 -44.43 19.47
N ARG A 3 -59.21 -43.21 18.94
CA ARG A 3 -58.05 -42.60 18.28
C ARG A 3 -57.13 -42.02 19.34
N THR A 4 -55.97 -42.64 19.52
CA THR A 4 -54.86 -42.13 20.31
C THR A 4 -54.22 -40.97 19.56
N MET A 5 -54.47 -39.73 19.99
CA MET A 5 -53.70 -38.57 19.53
C MET A 5 -52.32 -38.62 20.19
N THR A 6 -51.29 -38.94 19.41
CA THR A 6 -49.90 -38.80 19.82
C THR A 6 -49.59 -37.31 19.97
N LYS A 7 -49.30 -36.92 21.21
CA LYS A 7 -48.86 -35.58 21.60
C LYS A 7 -47.49 -35.33 20.96
N THR A 8 -47.46 -34.74 19.76
CA THR A 8 -46.23 -34.26 19.13
C THR A 8 -45.60 -33.24 20.07
N GLY A 9 -44.50 -33.65 20.70
CA GLY A 9 -43.90 -32.94 21.81
C GLY A 9 -43.42 -31.56 21.40
N ALA A 10 -43.76 -30.54 22.20
CA ALA A 10 -43.25 -29.18 22.09
C ALA A 10 -41.70 -29.09 21.99
N GLY A 11 -40.99 -30.16 22.39
CA GLY A 11 -39.54 -30.29 22.20
C GLY A 11 -39.09 -30.30 20.74
N GLN A 12 -39.85 -30.88 19.80
CA GLN A 12 -39.41 -30.97 18.40
C GLN A 12 -39.36 -29.60 17.70
N TRP A 13 -40.31 -28.72 18.00
CA TRP A 13 -40.32 -27.35 17.49
C TRP A 13 -39.21 -26.49 18.11
N ALA A 14 -38.93 -26.68 19.40
CA ALA A 14 -37.82 -26.01 20.06
C ALA A 14 -36.46 -26.42 19.46
N THR A 15 -36.27 -27.71 19.16
CA THR A 15 -35.03 -28.19 18.51
C THR A 15 -34.90 -27.65 17.08
N LEU A 16 -35.98 -27.60 16.30
CA LEU A 16 -35.95 -27.06 14.94
C LEU A 16 -35.65 -25.55 14.91
N ILE A 17 -36.28 -24.77 15.81
CA ILE A 17 -36.04 -23.33 15.93
C ILE A 17 -34.61 -23.06 16.41
N ALA A 18 -34.11 -23.83 17.38
CA ALA A 18 -32.71 -23.72 17.83
C ALA A 18 -31.72 -24.05 16.71
N LEU A 19 -31.98 -25.07 15.89
CA LEU A 19 -31.13 -25.43 14.75
C LEU A 19 -31.13 -24.34 13.67
N VAL A 20 -32.29 -23.77 13.34
CA VAL A 20 -32.40 -22.68 12.36
C VAL A 20 -31.69 -21.42 12.86
N LEU A 21 -31.83 -21.07 14.14
CA LEU A 21 -31.10 -19.94 14.73
C LEU A 21 -29.58 -20.20 14.74
N LEU A 22 -29.13 -21.41 15.07
CA LEU A 22 -27.70 -21.78 15.07
C LEU A 22 -27.06 -21.66 13.68
N VAL A 23 -27.79 -22.03 12.62
CA VAL A 23 -27.31 -21.88 11.22
C VAL A 23 -27.19 -20.41 10.81
N GLN A 24 -28.05 -19.52 11.33
CA GLN A 24 -27.93 -18.08 11.09
C GLN A 24 -26.72 -17.48 11.81
N PHE A 25 -26.40 -17.96 13.02
CA PHE A 25 -25.21 -17.52 13.77
C PHE A 25 -23.88 -18.07 13.22
N LEU A 26 -23.90 -19.14 12.42
CA LEU A 26 -22.71 -19.68 11.73
C LEU A 26 -22.31 -18.89 10.47
N SER A 27 -23.11 -17.89 10.06
CA SER A 27 -22.84 -17.06 8.88
C SER A 27 -22.14 -15.72 9.18
N ALA A 28 -21.78 -15.46 10.44
CA ALA A 28 -21.15 -14.20 10.83
C ALA A 28 -19.65 -14.39 11.14
N CYS A 29 -18.83 -13.62 10.42
CA CYS A 29 -17.38 -13.46 10.56
C CYS A 29 -16.52 -14.59 9.96
N VAL A 30 -16.60 -14.79 8.65
CA VAL A 30 -15.46 -15.36 7.92
C VAL A 30 -14.47 -14.22 7.70
N ALA A 31 -13.48 -14.10 8.60
CA ALA A 31 -12.25 -13.40 8.25
C ALA A 31 -11.62 -14.23 7.12
N VAL A 32 -11.87 -13.82 5.88
CA VAL A 32 -11.27 -14.40 4.68
C VAL A 32 -9.76 -14.35 4.90
N GLN A 33 -9.11 -15.51 4.93
CA GLN A 33 -7.66 -15.58 4.99
C GLN A 33 -7.11 -14.87 3.75
N SER A 34 -6.68 -13.62 3.91
CA SER A 34 -6.32 -12.74 2.78
C SER A 34 -5.11 -13.23 2.00
N PHE A 35 -4.28 -14.11 2.60
CA PHE A 35 -3.08 -14.68 1.98
C PHE A 35 -3.19 -16.21 1.96
N PRO A 36 -3.89 -16.79 0.97
CA PRO A 36 -4.01 -18.23 0.86
C PRO A 36 -2.66 -18.86 0.49
N VAL A 37 -2.25 -19.89 1.23
CA VAL A 37 -1.17 -20.79 0.81
C VAL A 37 -1.68 -21.87 -0.16
N SER A 38 -2.99 -21.92 -0.38
CA SER A 38 -3.65 -22.84 -1.31
C SER A 38 -4.86 -22.19 -1.98
N ALA A 39 -5.02 -22.41 -3.28
CA ALA A 39 -6.11 -21.85 -4.08
C ALA A 39 -6.50 -22.83 -5.19
N ARG A 40 -7.65 -22.64 -5.85
CA ARG A 40 -7.97 -23.38 -7.08
C ARG A 40 -7.47 -22.61 -8.30
N ALA A 41 -7.21 -23.33 -9.39
CA ALA A 41 -6.95 -22.70 -10.68
C ALA A 41 -8.16 -21.83 -11.07
N GLY A 42 -7.94 -20.55 -11.40
CA GLY A 42 -9.01 -19.58 -11.63
C GLY A 42 -9.26 -18.62 -10.48
N ASP A 43 -8.84 -18.91 -9.24
CA ASP A 43 -9.05 -18.03 -8.10
C ASP A 43 -8.19 -16.76 -8.17
N THR A 44 -8.59 -15.71 -7.45
CA THR A 44 -7.70 -14.58 -7.15
C THR A 44 -6.95 -14.85 -5.84
N VAL A 45 -5.65 -14.63 -5.83
CA VAL A 45 -4.81 -14.67 -4.63
C VAL A 45 -4.18 -13.30 -4.37
N MET A 46 -4.02 -12.93 -3.11
CA MET A 46 -3.24 -11.75 -2.71
C MET A 46 -1.95 -12.20 -2.05
N LEU A 47 -0.85 -11.53 -2.40
CA LEU A 47 0.48 -11.82 -1.90
C LEU A 47 1.09 -10.54 -1.31
N ALA A 48 1.60 -10.63 -0.08
CA ALA A 48 2.40 -9.57 0.52
C ALA A 48 3.84 -9.69 0.01
N VAL A 49 4.38 -8.62 -0.58
CA VAL A 49 5.72 -8.62 -1.21
C VAL A 49 6.71 -7.68 -0.53
N GLY A 50 6.44 -7.35 0.74
CA GLY A 50 7.27 -6.45 1.54
C GLY A 50 7.04 -4.98 1.20
N SER A 51 8.08 -4.16 1.33
CA SER A 51 7.99 -2.71 1.21
C SER A 51 8.80 -2.08 0.04
N PRO A 52 8.64 -2.52 -1.22
CA PRO A 52 9.36 -1.93 -2.36
C PRO A 52 8.85 -0.54 -2.76
N ASP A 53 9.78 0.34 -3.09
CA ASP A 53 9.50 1.70 -3.56
C ASP A 53 9.40 1.77 -5.10
N GLY A 54 8.36 2.44 -5.59
CA GLY A 54 8.06 2.54 -7.01
C GLY A 54 7.54 1.25 -7.67
N MET A 55 7.07 0.26 -6.91
CA MET A 55 6.48 -0.96 -7.49
C MET A 55 5.11 -0.68 -8.12
N ASN A 56 4.94 -1.03 -9.39
CA ASN A 56 3.70 -0.90 -10.14
C ASN A 56 3.54 -2.03 -11.16
N LYS A 57 2.40 -2.09 -11.84
CA LYS A 57 2.13 -3.14 -12.84
C LYS A 57 3.05 -3.05 -14.07
N GLY A 58 3.51 -1.84 -14.41
CA GLY A 58 4.37 -1.61 -15.57
C GLY A 58 5.80 -2.15 -15.39
N ASN A 59 6.27 -2.27 -14.13
CA ASN A 59 7.61 -2.74 -13.81
C ASN A 59 7.63 -4.08 -13.04
N THR A 60 6.50 -4.76 -12.93
CA THR A 60 6.36 -5.99 -12.14
C THR A 60 5.73 -7.12 -12.96
N SER A 61 6.24 -8.33 -12.79
CA SER A 61 5.69 -9.56 -13.36
C SER A 61 5.59 -10.66 -12.30
N ALA A 62 4.71 -11.63 -12.55
CA ALA A 62 4.52 -12.78 -11.68
C ALA A 62 4.48 -14.07 -12.51
N THR A 63 5.13 -15.13 -12.02
CA THR A 63 5.14 -16.45 -12.66
C THR A 63 4.92 -17.55 -11.64
N PHE A 64 4.12 -18.55 -11.99
CA PHE A 64 3.95 -19.77 -11.20
C PHE A 64 4.76 -20.92 -11.79
N THR A 65 5.55 -21.60 -10.98
CA THR A 65 6.29 -22.81 -11.35
C THR A 65 5.71 -24.01 -10.60
N PRO A 66 5.13 -25.01 -11.29
CA PRO A 66 4.67 -26.24 -10.66
C PRO A 66 5.83 -27.04 -10.05
N GLY A 67 5.66 -27.55 -8.82
CA GLY A 67 6.72 -28.28 -8.09
C GLY A 67 7.17 -29.59 -8.74
N GLY A 68 6.37 -30.16 -9.65
CA GLY A 68 6.70 -31.38 -10.41
C GLY A 68 7.63 -31.19 -11.61
N GLY A 69 8.27 -30.01 -11.76
CA GLY A 69 9.15 -29.71 -12.90
C GLY A 69 8.40 -29.21 -14.15
N GLY A 70 7.21 -28.63 -13.97
CA GLY A 70 6.46 -28.02 -15.06
C GLY A 70 7.07 -26.70 -15.53
N SER A 71 6.71 -26.26 -16.73
CA SER A 71 7.10 -24.93 -17.23
C SER A 71 6.46 -23.82 -16.41
N ALA A 72 7.21 -22.71 -16.23
CA ALA A 72 6.68 -21.53 -15.58
C ALA A 72 5.51 -20.93 -16.38
N VAL A 73 4.44 -20.57 -15.68
CA VAL A 73 3.21 -20.00 -16.23
C VAL A 73 3.10 -18.55 -15.78
N PRO A 74 3.01 -17.56 -16.69
CA PRO A 74 2.75 -16.17 -16.32
C PRO A 74 1.42 -16.02 -15.57
N LEU A 75 1.42 -15.22 -14.51
CA LEU A 75 0.24 -14.88 -13.73
C LEU A 75 -0.18 -13.43 -14.03
N PRO A 76 -1.42 -13.21 -14.51
CA PRO A 76 -1.98 -11.87 -14.62
C PRO A 76 -1.99 -11.14 -13.27
N ILE A 77 -1.34 -9.98 -13.23
CA ILE A 77 -1.42 -9.07 -12.09
C ILE A 77 -2.67 -8.23 -12.26
N ARG A 78 -3.62 -8.39 -11.33
CA ARG A 78 -4.84 -7.59 -11.29
C ARG A 78 -4.58 -6.20 -10.72
N SER A 79 -3.89 -6.12 -9.58
CA SER A 79 -3.61 -4.86 -8.91
C SER A 79 -2.37 -4.94 -8.02
N ILE A 80 -1.68 -3.80 -7.87
CA ILE A 80 -0.59 -3.60 -6.91
C ILE A 80 -0.87 -2.35 -6.07
N PHE A 81 -1.00 -2.52 -4.76
CA PHE A 81 -1.35 -1.41 -3.86
C PHE A 81 -0.64 -1.52 -2.51
N LYS A 82 -0.54 -0.40 -1.81
CA LYS A 82 0.02 -0.33 -0.45
C LYS A 82 -1.08 -0.57 0.57
N LEU A 83 -0.89 -1.54 1.46
CA LEU A 83 -1.72 -1.75 2.65
C LEU A 83 -1.03 -1.12 3.86
N TYR A 84 -1.74 -0.20 4.49
CA TYR A 84 -1.29 0.46 5.71
C TYR A 84 -1.96 -0.19 6.93
N PRO A 85 -1.22 -0.37 8.05
CA PRO A 85 -1.84 -0.77 9.30
C PRO A 85 -2.71 0.36 9.83
N ASP A 86 -3.63 0.01 10.73
CA ASP A 86 -4.44 0.99 11.44
C ASP A 86 -3.54 2.00 12.16
N LYS A 87 -3.83 3.31 12.02
CA LYS A 87 -2.98 4.39 12.54
C LYS A 87 -2.85 4.43 14.08
N THR A 88 -3.68 3.66 14.77
CA THR A 88 -3.67 3.51 16.23
C THR A 88 -3.13 2.15 16.68
N SER A 89 -2.80 1.26 15.74
CA SER A 89 -2.25 -0.06 16.05
C SER A 89 -0.78 -0.01 16.48
N ALA A 90 -0.32 -1.04 17.18
CA ALA A 90 1.10 -1.20 17.50
C ALA A 90 1.97 -1.24 16.23
N ALA A 91 1.46 -1.82 15.13
CA ALA A 91 2.14 -1.83 13.84
C ALA A 91 2.40 -0.44 13.24
N TRP A 92 1.60 0.55 13.61
CA TRP A 92 1.81 1.93 13.25
C TRP A 92 2.60 2.70 14.31
N LEU A 93 2.24 2.54 15.59
CA LEU A 93 2.75 3.36 16.69
C LEU A 93 4.13 2.94 17.23
N ASP A 94 4.48 1.66 17.11
CA ASP A 94 5.70 1.10 17.67
C ASP A 94 6.59 0.56 16.53
N SER A 95 7.82 1.07 16.44
CA SER A 95 8.75 0.58 15.42
C SER A 95 9.18 -0.86 15.64
N GLY A 96 8.88 -1.43 16.82
CA GLY A 96 9.13 -2.82 17.18
C GLY A 96 8.05 -3.81 16.74
N ALA A 97 7.00 -3.39 16.03
CA ALA A 97 6.08 -4.34 15.43
C ALA A 97 6.82 -5.25 14.44
N LEU A 98 7.03 -6.50 14.86
CA LEU A 98 7.80 -7.49 14.12
C LEU A 98 7.32 -7.58 12.66
N GLY A 99 8.18 -7.17 11.73
CA GLY A 99 7.95 -7.31 10.28
C GLY A 99 7.48 -6.07 9.53
N VAL A 100 7.29 -4.92 10.19
CA VAL A 100 7.11 -3.63 9.50
C VAL A 100 8.45 -2.89 9.57
N GLU A 101 9.11 -2.76 8.41
CA GLU A 101 10.42 -2.12 8.30
C GLU A 101 10.31 -0.60 8.48
N ASN A 102 10.97 -0.06 9.50
CA ASN A 102 10.90 1.36 9.88
C ASN A 102 12.24 2.10 9.73
N ASP A 103 13.35 1.39 9.50
CA ASP A 103 14.70 1.95 9.53
C ASP A 103 15.31 2.18 8.13
N THR A 104 14.54 1.91 7.08
CA THR A 104 15.06 1.91 5.71
C THR A 104 14.57 3.06 4.85
N GLY A 105 13.94 4.07 5.48
CA GLY A 105 13.45 5.24 4.78
C GLY A 105 12.24 4.93 3.88
N HIS A 106 11.36 4.00 4.30
CA HIS A 106 10.02 3.78 3.75
C HIS A 106 8.96 3.87 4.85
N GLY A 107 7.69 4.07 4.49
CA GLY A 107 6.59 4.14 5.45
C GLY A 107 6.17 2.76 5.97
N PRO A 108 5.38 2.69 7.07
CA PRO A 108 4.92 1.44 7.65
C PRO A 108 3.76 0.89 6.80
N TRP A 109 4.07 0.39 5.61
CA TRP A 109 3.11 -0.26 4.72
C TRP A 109 3.70 -1.54 4.15
N THR A 110 2.83 -2.41 3.65
CA THR A 110 3.20 -3.59 2.87
C THR A 110 2.54 -3.49 1.51
N THR A 111 3.30 -3.77 0.45
CA THR A 111 2.76 -3.89 -0.90
C THR A 111 2.06 -5.22 -1.06
N ILE A 112 0.83 -5.15 -1.56
CA ILE A 112 -0.03 -6.27 -1.88
C ILE A 112 -0.10 -6.40 -3.39
N VAL A 113 0.18 -7.61 -3.89
CA VAL A 113 -0.01 -7.98 -5.28
C VAL A 113 -1.21 -8.92 -5.37
N ALA A 114 -2.28 -8.47 -6.03
CA ALA A 114 -3.43 -9.30 -6.35
C ALA A 114 -3.21 -9.96 -7.71
N LEU A 115 -3.28 -11.29 -7.75
CA LEU A 115 -3.05 -12.11 -8.93
C LEU A 115 -4.29 -12.92 -9.26
N ASP A 116 -4.62 -13.01 -10.54
CA ASP A 116 -5.62 -13.95 -11.03
C ASP A 116 -4.94 -15.21 -11.53
N LEU A 117 -5.24 -16.35 -10.93
CA LEU A 117 -4.65 -17.63 -11.32
C LEU A 117 -5.30 -18.10 -12.63
N PRO A 118 -4.52 -18.50 -13.65
CA PRO A 118 -5.08 -19.14 -14.84
C PRO A 118 -5.86 -20.41 -14.49
N THR A 119 -6.97 -20.66 -15.18
CA THR A 119 -7.76 -21.90 -14.99
C THR A 119 -7.04 -23.17 -15.46
N THR A 120 -5.91 -23.01 -16.15
CA THR A 120 -5.08 -24.08 -16.71
C THR A 120 -3.93 -24.51 -15.79
N LEU A 121 -3.81 -23.93 -14.58
CA LEU A 121 -2.74 -24.32 -13.66
C LEU A 121 -2.90 -25.79 -13.22
N PRO A 122 -1.82 -26.59 -13.23
CA PRO A 122 -1.88 -27.97 -12.77
C PRO A 122 -2.10 -28.01 -11.25
N THR A 123 -2.88 -28.98 -10.79
CA THR A 123 -3.06 -29.29 -9.37
C THR A 123 -1.74 -29.73 -8.74
N GLY A 124 -1.53 -29.35 -7.48
CA GLY A 124 -0.38 -29.74 -6.66
C GLY A 124 0.41 -28.53 -6.14
N PRO A 125 1.50 -28.79 -5.42
CA PRO A 125 2.35 -27.74 -4.90
C PRO A 125 3.08 -27.01 -6.03
N GLY A 126 3.30 -25.71 -5.85
CA GLY A 126 4.14 -24.90 -6.70
C GLY A 126 4.58 -23.63 -6.01
N ALA A 127 5.08 -22.71 -6.82
CA ALA A 127 5.84 -21.57 -6.37
C ALA A 127 5.53 -20.36 -7.23
N VAL A 128 5.14 -19.25 -6.62
CA VAL A 128 5.00 -17.95 -7.28
C VAL A 128 6.32 -17.18 -7.12
N GLN A 129 6.89 -16.76 -8.23
CA GLN A 129 8.00 -15.81 -8.27
C GLN A 129 7.48 -14.46 -8.73
N ILE A 130 7.79 -13.41 -7.97
CA ILE A 130 7.56 -12.02 -8.36
C ILE A 130 8.90 -11.45 -8.85
N THR A 131 8.87 -10.73 -9.96
CA THR A 131 10.04 -10.02 -10.48
C THR A 131 9.65 -8.58 -10.74
N THR A 132 10.37 -7.64 -10.11
CA THR A 132 10.11 -6.21 -10.21
C THR A 132 11.40 -5.39 -10.36
N GLY A 133 11.28 -4.25 -11.05
CA GLY A 133 12.31 -3.21 -11.10
C GLY A 133 12.29 -2.22 -9.93
N ALA A 134 11.37 -2.40 -8.98
CA ALA A 134 11.23 -1.54 -7.81
C ALA A 134 12.46 -1.59 -6.88
N VAL A 135 12.70 -0.50 -6.15
CA VAL A 135 13.83 -0.40 -5.22
C VAL A 135 13.41 -0.98 -3.88
N TYR A 136 14.16 -1.98 -3.41
CA TYR A 136 13.97 -2.53 -2.07
C TYR A 136 14.84 -1.80 -1.06
N PRO A 137 14.36 -1.68 0.19
CA PRO A 137 15.21 -1.23 1.27
C PRO A 137 16.48 -2.09 1.44
N PRO A 138 17.58 -1.52 1.95
CA PRO A 138 18.81 -2.25 2.19
C PRO A 138 18.61 -3.39 3.21
N PRO A 139 19.56 -4.34 3.28
CA PRO A 139 19.52 -5.43 4.26
C PRO A 139 19.24 -4.92 5.69
N PRO A 140 18.47 -5.66 6.51
CA PRO A 140 18.15 -7.08 6.38
C PRO A 140 16.94 -7.41 5.50
N ALA A 141 16.26 -6.42 4.93
CA ALA A 141 15.14 -6.65 4.02
C ALA A 141 15.57 -7.54 2.84
N ARG A 142 14.73 -8.53 2.51
CA ARG A 142 14.95 -9.40 1.34
C ARG A 142 14.26 -8.81 0.13
N ASN A 143 14.92 -8.87 -1.01
CA ASN A 143 14.29 -8.54 -2.28
C ASN A 143 13.30 -9.65 -2.67
N ILE A 144 12.08 -9.28 -3.09
CA ILE A 144 11.10 -10.27 -3.55
C ILE A 144 11.59 -11.03 -4.78
N ASN A 145 12.46 -10.41 -5.59
CA ASN A 145 13.07 -11.03 -6.77
C ASN A 145 13.86 -12.30 -6.41
N ASP A 146 14.35 -12.39 -5.17
CA ASP A 146 15.13 -13.53 -4.66
C ASP A 146 14.30 -14.47 -3.78
N THR A 147 13.00 -14.20 -3.65
CA THR A 147 12.10 -14.95 -2.78
C THR A 147 10.98 -15.59 -3.58
N THR A 148 10.83 -16.90 -3.39
CA THR A 148 9.73 -17.67 -3.97
C THR A 148 8.64 -17.88 -2.92
N LEU A 149 7.39 -17.64 -3.30
CA LEU A 149 6.22 -17.78 -2.44
C LEU A 149 5.53 -19.11 -2.73
N THR A 150 5.35 -19.97 -1.73
CA THR A 150 4.71 -21.28 -1.94
C THR A 150 3.21 -21.14 -2.13
N LEU A 151 2.66 -21.82 -3.13
CA LEU A 151 1.23 -21.88 -3.40
C LEU A 151 0.84 -23.29 -3.85
N GLU A 152 -0.15 -23.87 -3.21
CA GLU A 152 -0.74 -25.16 -3.62
C GLU A 152 -2.00 -24.94 -4.46
N ILE A 153 -2.04 -25.54 -5.65
CA ILE A 153 -3.23 -25.54 -6.50
C ILE A 153 -4.08 -26.76 -6.15
N LEU A 154 -5.25 -26.52 -5.55
CA LEU A 154 -6.20 -27.54 -5.15
C LEU A 154 -7.01 -28.06 -6.37
N PRO A 155 -7.54 -29.30 -6.31
CA PRO A 155 -8.46 -29.79 -7.32
C PRO A 155 -9.72 -28.93 -7.46
N GLY A 156 -10.22 -28.84 -8.70
CA GLY A 156 -11.45 -28.13 -9.06
C GLY A 156 -11.20 -26.80 -9.76
N SER A 157 -12.29 -26.13 -10.15
CA SER A 157 -12.27 -24.80 -10.77
C SER A 157 -12.54 -23.72 -9.74
N GLY A 158 -11.67 -22.72 -9.71
CA GLY A 158 -11.86 -21.47 -9.00
C GLY A 158 -12.52 -20.40 -9.87
N SER A 159 -12.67 -19.21 -9.30
CA SER A 159 -13.11 -18.03 -10.04
C SER A 159 -12.49 -16.75 -9.47
N PRO A 160 -12.19 -15.76 -10.33
CA PRO A 160 -11.86 -14.39 -9.94
C PRO A 160 -12.69 -13.88 -8.76
N ALA A 161 -12.05 -13.49 -7.66
CA ALA A 161 -12.77 -12.93 -6.52
C ALA A 161 -13.34 -11.55 -6.91
N PRO A 162 -14.64 -11.28 -6.70
CA PRO A 162 -15.25 -10.00 -7.08
C PRO A 162 -15.01 -8.88 -6.04
N PHE A 163 -14.39 -9.20 -4.90
CA PHE A 163 -14.16 -8.28 -3.77
C PHE A 163 -15.41 -7.48 -3.37
N THR A 164 -16.58 -8.12 -3.43
CA THR A 164 -17.85 -7.48 -3.12
C THR A 164 -17.86 -6.99 -1.69
N TYR A 165 -18.24 -5.73 -1.50
CA TYR A 165 -18.42 -5.10 -0.20
C TYR A 165 -19.79 -4.45 -0.12
N GLU A 166 -20.30 -4.23 1.09
CA GLU A 166 -21.62 -3.67 1.33
C GLU A 166 -21.49 -2.17 1.63
N LEU A 167 -22.04 -1.32 0.76
CA LEU A 167 -22.02 0.15 0.96
C LEU A 167 -23.10 0.60 1.94
N ALA A 168 -24.23 -0.09 1.95
CA ALA A 168 -25.39 0.14 2.80
C ALA A 168 -26.18 -1.16 2.90
N ALA A 169 -27.08 -1.27 3.87
CA ALA A 169 -27.88 -2.48 4.11
C ALA A 169 -28.52 -3.03 2.82
N ASN A 170 -28.10 -4.23 2.42
CA ASN A 170 -28.52 -4.93 1.20
C ASN A 170 -28.11 -4.26 -0.12
N LEU A 171 -27.04 -3.47 -0.13
CA LEU A 171 -26.44 -2.88 -1.34
C LEU A 171 -25.02 -3.42 -1.56
N PRO A 172 -24.89 -4.66 -2.07
CA PRO A 172 -23.60 -5.21 -2.45
C PRO A 172 -23.07 -4.48 -3.68
N VAL A 173 -21.83 -4.02 -3.61
CA VAL A 173 -21.11 -3.41 -4.73
C VAL A 173 -19.86 -4.23 -5.01
N ALA A 174 -19.62 -4.53 -6.28
CA ALA A 174 -18.40 -5.20 -6.70
C ALA A 174 -17.19 -4.31 -6.35
N GLY A 175 -16.19 -4.92 -5.72
CA GLY A 175 -14.94 -4.23 -5.44
C GLY A 175 -14.14 -4.03 -6.72
N ASP A 176 -13.43 -2.92 -6.78
CA ASP A 176 -12.46 -2.64 -7.84
C ASP A 176 -11.11 -2.37 -7.19
N LEU A 177 -10.23 -3.39 -7.20
CA LEU A 177 -8.89 -3.27 -6.62
C LEU A 177 -8.01 -2.25 -7.36
N THR A 178 -8.37 -1.81 -8.56
CA THR A 178 -7.60 -0.77 -9.25
C THR A 178 -7.79 0.60 -8.58
N GLN A 179 -8.89 0.80 -7.84
CA GLN A 179 -9.10 2.01 -7.05
C GLN A 179 -8.21 2.10 -5.80
N LEU A 180 -7.55 0.99 -5.43
CA LEU A 180 -6.57 0.96 -4.35
C LEU A 180 -5.14 1.26 -4.87
N GLU A 181 -4.93 1.22 -6.18
CA GLU A 181 -3.64 1.54 -6.77
C GLU A 181 -3.33 3.03 -6.58
N PRO A 182 -2.05 3.39 -6.44
CA PRO A 182 -1.67 4.79 -6.46
C PRO A 182 -2.07 5.42 -7.80
N GLY A 183 -2.76 6.57 -7.74
CA GLY A 183 -2.96 7.38 -8.93
C GLY A 183 -1.64 8.01 -9.40
N ARG A 184 -1.59 8.38 -10.68
CA ARG A 184 -0.44 9.07 -11.28
C ARG A 184 -0.08 10.34 -10.51
N ARG A 185 1.19 10.52 -10.19
CA ARG A 185 1.68 11.55 -9.26
C ARG A 185 3.15 11.88 -9.48
N LEU A 186 3.58 13.05 -9.00
CA LEU A 186 5.00 13.32 -8.78
C LEU A 186 5.37 12.94 -7.35
N VAL A 187 6.43 12.18 -7.18
CA VAL A 187 6.95 11.78 -5.88
C VAL A 187 8.25 12.53 -5.60
N VAL A 188 8.24 13.31 -4.52
CA VAL A 188 9.36 14.14 -4.08
C VAL A 188 9.96 13.51 -2.84
N LYS A 189 11.20 13.02 -2.97
CA LYS A 189 11.88 12.31 -1.88
C LYS A 189 13.36 12.63 -1.82
N PRO A 190 13.95 12.64 -0.62
CA PRO A 190 15.40 12.70 -0.48
C PRO A 190 16.03 11.41 -1.03
N VAL A 191 17.26 11.52 -1.54
CA VAL A 191 18.11 10.36 -1.80
C VAL A 191 18.47 9.75 -0.45
N PHE A 192 17.93 8.56 -0.16
CA PHE A 192 18.18 7.90 1.10
C PHE A 192 19.61 7.36 1.15
N THR A 193 20.40 7.85 2.09
CA THR A 193 21.79 7.42 2.33
C THR A 193 21.95 6.70 3.68
N GLY A 194 20.84 6.23 4.27
CA GLY A 194 20.78 5.67 5.62
C GLY A 194 20.09 6.60 6.62
N THR A 195 19.81 6.08 7.82
CA THR A 195 19.24 6.87 8.92
C THR A 195 20.22 7.96 9.36
N GLY A 196 19.75 9.21 9.36
CA GLY A 196 20.57 10.33 9.79
C GLY A 196 20.70 10.33 11.31
N THR A 197 21.88 10.67 11.82
CA THR A 197 22.03 11.01 13.25
C THR A 197 21.64 12.46 13.56
N THR A 198 21.47 13.27 12.52
CA THR A 198 21.10 14.69 12.64
C THR A 198 19.61 14.85 12.46
N THR A 199 18.98 15.54 13.40
CA THR A 199 17.55 15.86 13.36
C THR A 199 17.34 17.38 13.30
N TYR A 200 16.19 17.78 12.79
CA TYR A 200 15.85 19.17 12.47
C TYR A 200 14.57 19.61 13.18
N GLY A 201 14.45 20.91 13.43
CA GLY A 201 13.20 21.55 13.88
C GLY A 201 12.21 21.75 12.74
N ALA A 202 12.71 22.05 11.53
CA ALA A 202 11.89 22.06 10.33
C ALA A 202 12.70 21.76 9.07
N ILE A 203 12.01 21.31 8.02
CA ILE A 203 12.54 21.17 6.66
C ILE A 203 11.55 21.87 5.72
N GLU A 204 12.03 22.87 5.00
CA GLU A 204 11.32 23.48 3.86
C GLU A 204 11.80 22.79 2.59
N VAL A 205 10.88 22.26 1.78
CA VAL A 205 11.16 21.79 0.43
C VAL A 205 10.46 22.71 -0.56
N ARG A 206 11.24 23.36 -1.42
CA ARG A 206 10.76 24.28 -2.47
C ARG A 206 10.98 23.67 -3.83
N ILE A 207 9.96 23.69 -4.68
CA ILE A 207 10.01 23.18 -6.04
C ILE A 207 9.48 24.25 -6.96
N ASN A 208 10.32 24.71 -7.89
CA ASN A 208 9.86 25.58 -8.96
C ASN A 208 9.15 24.73 -10.02
N ILE A 209 7.84 24.86 -10.12
CA ILE A 209 7.02 24.16 -11.12
C ILE A 209 6.52 25.23 -12.10
N PRO A 210 7.02 25.23 -13.35
CA PRO A 210 6.53 26.12 -14.38
C PRO A 210 5.00 26.08 -14.49
N PHE A 211 4.37 27.24 -14.69
CA PHE A 211 2.92 27.41 -14.84
C PHE A 211 2.08 27.12 -13.58
N LEU A 212 2.69 26.81 -12.43
CA LEU A 212 1.96 26.52 -11.20
C LEU A 212 1.08 27.70 -10.72
N ASP A 213 1.52 28.93 -11.00
CA ASP A 213 0.76 30.16 -10.75
C ASP A 213 -0.55 30.23 -11.56
N GLN A 214 -0.57 29.63 -12.75
CA GLN A 214 -1.75 29.53 -13.61
C GLN A 214 -2.66 28.36 -13.23
N ILE A 215 -2.09 27.28 -12.70
CA ILE A 215 -2.83 26.11 -12.21
C ILE A 215 -3.59 26.46 -10.93
N GLY A 216 -2.95 27.20 -10.01
CA GLY A 216 -3.53 27.58 -8.73
C GLY A 216 -3.53 26.45 -7.69
N ALA A 217 -3.57 26.83 -6.41
CA ALA A 217 -3.45 25.90 -5.29
C ALA A 217 -4.60 24.88 -5.20
N ASP A 218 -5.81 25.25 -5.62
CA ASP A 218 -7.00 24.38 -5.55
C ASP A 218 -6.90 23.15 -6.46
N ASN A 219 -6.02 23.19 -7.47
CA ASN A 219 -5.80 22.10 -8.41
C ASN A 219 -4.56 21.26 -8.07
N VAL A 220 -3.99 21.46 -6.88
CA VAL A 220 -2.80 20.75 -6.40
C VAL A 220 -3.13 20.12 -5.06
N ARG A 221 -2.82 18.83 -4.93
CA ARG A 221 -2.91 18.12 -3.66
C ARG A 221 -1.54 17.59 -3.28
N VAL A 222 -1.07 17.97 -2.10
CA VAL A 222 0.12 17.39 -1.48
C VAL A 222 -0.32 16.29 -0.50
N VAL A 223 0.23 15.09 -0.66
CA VAL A 223 -0.01 13.94 0.22
C VAL A 223 1.32 13.52 0.80
N ILE A 224 1.47 13.61 2.12
CA ILE A 224 2.68 13.16 2.80
C ILE A 224 2.72 11.63 2.81
N ASP A 225 3.88 11.06 2.52
CA ASP A 225 4.12 9.64 2.77
C ASP A 225 4.56 9.48 4.23
N ASP A 226 3.82 8.69 4.99
CA ASP A 226 3.99 8.56 6.44
C ASP A 226 5.27 7.77 6.74
N LYS A 227 6.46 8.37 6.60
CA LYS A 227 7.76 7.81 7.05
C LYS A 227 8.02 8.12 8.51
N ILE A 228 7.13 7.66 9.39
CA ILE A 228 7.13 8.12 10.77
C ILE A 228 7.75 7.08 11.69
N GLU A 229 8.93 7.39 12.22
CA GLU A 229 9.44 6.73 13.42
C GLU A 229 8.72 7.35 14.64
N LEU A 230 7.57 6.76 15.04
CA LEU A 230 6.67 7.30 16.07
C LEU A 230 7.13 7.07 17.52
N THR A 231 8.26 6.40 17.71
CA THR A 231 8.70 5.87 19.02
C THR A 231 9.12 6.92 20.03
N SER A 232 9.23 8.20 19.65
CA SER A 232 9.54 9.26 20.59
C SER A 232 8.59 10.46 20.44
N SER A 233 8.15 11.01 21.57
CA SER A 233 7.40 12.28 21.63
C SER A 233 8.12 13.44 20.92
N SER A 234 9.43 13.28 20.66
CA SER A 234 10.27 14.15 19.86
C SER A 234 10.00 14.14 18.34
N ARG A 235 9.10 13.29 17.83
CA ARG A 235 8.88 13.11 16.38
C ARG A 235 7.44 13.39 15.91
N ARG A 236 6.76 14.31 16.60
CA ARG A 236 5.46 14.83 16.13
C ARG A 236 5.67 15.75 14.93
N ILE A 237 5.48 15.21 13.73
CA ILE A 237 5.63 15.95 12.49
C ILE A 237 4.29 16.58 12.13
N GLN A 238 4.30 17.89 11.93
CA GLN A 238 3.25 18.63 11.25
C GLN A 238 3.75 18.99 9.87
N TYR A 239 2.82 19.16 8.93
CA TYR A 239 3.16 19.69 7.62
C TYR A 239 2.18 20.77 7.21
N THR A 240 2.67 21.68 6.38
CA THR A 240 1.87 22.67 5.67
C THR A 240 2.47 22.87 4.29
N TRP A 241 1.67 23.30 3.33
CA TRP A 241 2.15 23.61 2.00
C TRP A 241 1.44 24.83 1.43
N SER A 242 2.10 25.48 0.48
CA SER A 242 1.56 26.67 -0.20
C SER A 242 2.10 26.76 -1.62
N VAL A 243 1.37 27.46 -2.49
CA VAL A 243 1.85 27.90 -3.80
C VAL A 243 2.26 29.38 -3.69
N GLN A 244 3.49 29.68 -4.07
CA GLN A 244 4.10 31.02 -4.00
C GLN A 244 4.60 31.39 -5.40
N GLY A 245 3.72 31.96 -6.23
CA GLY A 245 3.99 32.12 -7.66
C GLY A 245 4.15 30.75 -8.32
N THR A 246 5.31 30.50 -8.93
CA THR A 246 5.64 29.21 -9.55
C THR A 246 6.19 28.18 -8.56
N ASP A 247 6.40 28.55 -7.29
CA ASP A 247 6.99 27.64 -6.32
C ASP A 247 5.90 26.89 -5.54
N LEU A 248 6.01 25.57 -5.49
CA LEU A 248 5.38 24.77 -4.45
C LEU A 248 6.33 24.71 -3.25
N VAL A 249 5.84 25.13 -2.08
CA VAL A 249 6.61 25.12 -0.84
C VAL A 249 5.93 24.19 0.14
N VAL A 250 6.65 23.19 0.63
CA VAL A 250 6.18 22.21 1.62
C VAL A 250 7.07 22.31 2.86
N PHE A 251 6.46 22.57 4.01
CA PHE A 251 7.14 22.59 5.30
C PHE A 251 6.80 21.34 6.08
N PHE A 252 7.83 20.71 6.65
CA PHE A 252 7.74 19.70 7.69
C PHE A 252 8.26 20.32 8.98
N ILE A 253 7.52 20.22 10.07
CA ILE A 253 7.84 20.88 11.34
C ILE A 253 7.80 19.84 12.46
N SER A 254 8.87 19.78 13.25
CA SER A 254 8.95 19.04 14.51
C SER A 254 9.32 20.02 15.64
N PRO A 255 8.37 20.41 16.50
CA PRO A 255 8.61 21.39 17.57
C PRO A 255 9.72 20.98 18.56
N THR A 256 10.03 19.69 18.61
CA THR A 256 11.01 19.07 19.50
C THR A 256 12.31 18.70 18.79
N GLY A 257 12.45 19.06 17.50
CA GLY A 257 13.70 18.90 16.77
C GLY A 257 14.02 17.49 16.32
N GLY A 258 13.05 16.56 16.31
CA GLY A 258 13.29 15.16 15.95
C GLY A 258 13.08 14.80 14.49
N LEU A 259 12.93 15.77 13.58
CA LEU A 259 12.68 15.49 12.16
C LEU A 259 13.96 14.98 11.48
N ASP A 260 13.95 13.76 10.94
CA ASP A 260 15.00 13.25 10.05
C ASP A 260 14.74 13.69 8.61
N TYR A 261 15.80 13.91 7.82
CA TYR A 261 15.69 14.33 6.42
C TYR A 261 14.84 13.36 5.57
N SER A 262 14.94 12.07 5.82
CA SER A 262 14.23 11.00 5.11
C SER A 262 12.71 11.09 5.24
N GLN A 263 12.23 11.80 6.26
CA GLN A 263 10.80 11.99 6.56
C GLN A 263 10.15 13.09 5.70
N ALA A 264 10.95 13.90 5.01
CA ALA A 264 10.45 14.88 4.03
C ALA A 264 10.08 14.20 2.69
N HIS A 265 9.21 13.20 2.74
CA HIS A 265 8.71 12.46 1.57
C HIS A 265 7.24 12.79 1.33
N PHE A 266 6.92 13.20 0.10
CA PHE A 266 5.54 13.51 -0.25
C PHE A 266 5.26 13.30 -1.74
N SER A 267 3.98 13.23 -2.07
CA SER A 267 3.45 13.15 -3.42
C SER A 267 2.68 14.41 -3.78
N ILE A 268 2.77 14.82 -5.04
CA ILE A 268 1.98 15.88 -5.65
C ILE A 268 1.01 15.23 -6.64
N ILE A 269 -0.28 15.45 -6.41
CA ILE A 269 -1.36 14.96 -7.26
C ILE A 269 -2.04 16.19 -7.89
N SER A 270 -1.95 16.30 -9.21
CA SER A 270 -2.60 17.36 -9.99
C SER A 270 -2.81 16.93 -11.42
N ALA A 271 -4.06 16.87 -11.87
CA ALA A 271 -4.38 16.53 -13.26
C ALA A 271 -3.80 17.54 -14.25
N ASN A 272 -3.73 18.83 -13.87
CA ASN A 272 -3.15 19.90 -14.67
C ASN A 272 -1.63 19.75 -14.82
N ILE A 273 -0.91 19.39 -13.75
CA ILE A 273 0.53 19.13 -13.87
C ILE A 273 0.77 17.91 -14.78
N MET A 274 -0.03 16.84 -14.61
CA MET A 274 0.11 15.65 -15.46
C MET A 274 -0.16 15.95 -16.93
N SER A 275 -1.15 16.80 -17.24
CA SER A 275 -1.43 17.17 -18.64
C SER A 275 -0.33 18.02 -19.27
N LEU A 276 0.37 18.85 -18.48
CA LEU A 276 1.55 19.57 -18.96
C LEU A 276 2.72 18.63 -19.28
N ILE A 277 2.91 17.58 -18.46
CA ILE A 277 3.91 16.54 -18.71
C ILE A 277 3.58 15.78 -19.99
N ASP A 278 2.31 15.35 -20.16
CA ASP A 278 1.85 14.65 -21.37
C ASP A 278 1.99 15.49 -22.64
N ALA A 279 1.76 16.79 -22.52
CA ALA A 279 1.94 17.75 -23.61
C ALA A 279 3.41 18.11 -23.87
N ALA A 280 4.36 17.52 -23.13
CA ALA A 280 5.78 17.84 -23.14
C ALA A 280 6.09 19.33 -22.89
N LEU A 281 5.22 20.02 -22.16
CA LEU A 281 5.39 21.41 -21.71
C LEU A 281 6.13 21.50 -20.37
N LEU A 282 6.17 20.39 -19.64
CA LEU A 282 6.89 20.24 -18.38
C LEU A 282 7.71 18.95 -18.40
N ASP A 283 9.04 19.06 -18.33
CA ASP A 283 9.92 17.91 -18.16
C ASP A 283 10.25 17.71 -16.67
N VAL A 284 9.83 16.58 -16.12
CA VAL A 284 10.05 16.21 -14.70
C VAL A 284 11.54 16.22 -14.34
N ASN A 285 12.43 15.88 -15.28
CA ASN A 285 13.88 15.84 -15.04
C ASN A 285 14.49 17.24 -14.85
N THR A 286 13.76 18.29 -15.22
CA THR A 286 14.20 19.69 -15.02
C THR A 286 13.75 20.25 -13.67
N LEU A 287 12.83 19.58 -12.98
CA LEU A 287 12.37 19.98 -11.66
C LEU A 287 13.44 19.62 -10.62
N SER A 288 13.91 20.62 -9.88
CA SER A 288 14.94 20.46 -8.87
C SER A 288 14.42 20.92 -7.50
N PRO A 289 13.93 20.01 -6.64
CA PRO A 289 13.55 20.37 -5.28
C PRO A 289 14.76 20.88 -4.49
N VAL A 290 14.59 21.99 -3.79
CA VAL A 290 15.60 22.60 -2.92
C VAL A 290 15.13 22.50 -1.48
N ALA A 291 15.91 21.85 -0.63
CA ALA A 291 15.60 21.71 0.79
C ALA A 291 16.41 22.71 1.63
N THR A 292 15.73 23.40 2.54
CA THR A 292 16.32 24.25 3.58
C THR A 292 15.98 23.67 4.94
N TYR A 293 16.98 23.58 5.81
CA TYR A 293 16.89 22.94 7.12
C TYR A 293 16.94 23.97 8.23
N PHE A 294 16.15 23.77 9.27
CA PHE A 294 16.08 24.69 10.41
C PHE A 294 16.25 23.94 11.73
N ASP A 295 16.90 24.58 12.69
CA ASP A 295 16.91 24.13 14.08
C ASP A 295 15.55 24.40 14.77
N VAL A 296 15.42 24.01 16.04
CA VAL A 296 14.20 24.22 16.85
C VAL A 296 13.88 25.70 17.13
N ASN A 297 14.83 26.60 16.90
CA ASN A 297 14.67 28.04 17.05
C ASN A 297 14.36 28.74 15.72
N GLY A 298 14.26 27.99 14.61
CA GLY A 298 14.01 28.52 13.28
C GLY A 298 15.25 29.08 12.59
N ASN A 299 16.46 28.84 13.09
CA ASN A 299 17.69 29.24 12.41
C ASN A 299 18.03 28.23 11.32
N ALA A 300 18.40 28.71 10.13
CA ALA A 300 18.88 27.84 9.07
C ALA A 300 20.16 27.10 9.50
N VAL A 301 20.21 25.79 9.26
CA VAL A 301 21.37 24.94 9.53
C VAL A 301 21.94 24.38 8.24
N GLY A 302 23.26 24.24 8.17
CA GLY A 302 23.94 23.69 7.01
C GLY A 302 23.67 22.19 6.88
N ALA A 303 22.88 21.80 5.89
CA ALA A 303 22.72 20.41 5.46
C ALA A 303 22.54 20.36 3.95
N THR A 304 23.02 19.27 3.34
CA THR A 304 23.08 19.12 1.87
C THR A 304 22.55 17.75 1.47
N HIS A 305 21.29 17.47 1.81
CA HIS A 305 20.63 16.27 1.29
C HIS A 305 20.03 16.59 -0.07
N VAL A 306 20.27 15.70 -1.03
CA VAL A 306 19.75 15.82 -2.40
C VAL A 306 18.33 15.29 -2.42
N PHE A 307 17.43 16.03 -3.06
CA PHE A 307 16.07 15.58 -3.33
C PHE A 307 15.91 15.22 -4.80
N THR A 308 15.09 14.21 -5.03
CA THR A 308 14.67 13.78 -6.36
C THR A 308 13.18 13.96 -6.49
N ILE A 309 12.75 14.20 -7.72
CA ILE A 309 11.34 14.18 -8.10
C ILE A 309 11.19 13.21 -9.27
N ASN A 310 10.30 12.25 -9.12
CA ASN A 310 10.03 11.25 -10.14
C ASN A 310 8.54 11.21 -10.42
N GLU A 311 8.19 10.96 -11.67
CA GLU A 311 6.82 10.61 -12.01
C GLU A 311 6.57 9.13 -11.67
N GLU A 312 5.49 8.87 -10.96
CA GLU A 312 4.98 7.51 -10.75
C GLU A 312 3.61 7.38 -11.41
N THR A 313 3.41 6.25 -12.09
CA THR A 313 2.18 5.83 -12.78
C THR A 313 1.67 4.50 -12.25
#